data_AF-A0A962ARS9-F1
#
_entry.id   AF-A0A962ARS9-F1
#
_cell.length_a   1.000
_cell.length_b   1.000
_cell.length_c   1.000
_cell.angle_alpha   90.00
_cell.angle_beta   90.00
_cell.angle_gamma   90.00
#
_symmetry.space_group_name_H-M   'P 1'
#
loop_
_entity.id
_entity.type
_entity.pdbx_description
1 polymer ?
#
loop_
_entity_poly.entity_id
_entity_poly.type
_entity_poly.pdbx_seq_one_letter_code
_entity_poly.pdbx_strand_id
1 'polypeptide(L)'
;MAPVRSESAAKPRRARNLSVPARYKNPDLKTSNGLLPASASGPVTIVVSTDRQHLTVYDGDRPVSDTVVSTGRADHPTPYGVFS
;
A
#
# COMPACT_ATOMS: atom_id res chain seq x y z
N MET A 1 39.91 50.96 2.07
CA MET A 1 39.98 49.75 1.22
C MET A 1 38.93 48.76 1.73
N ALA A 2 37.76 48.75 1.12
CA ALA A 2 36.67 47.83 1.43
C ALA A 2 36.05 47.36 0.11
N PRO A 3 35.94 46.05 -0.13
CA PRO A 3 35.00 45.54 -1.12
C PRO A 3 33.75 45.00 -0.42
N VAL A 4 32.63 45.69 -0.62
CA VAL A 4 31.29 45.14 -0.38
C VAL A 4 31.09 43.96 -1.33
N ARG A 5 31.05 42.74 -0.78
CA ARG A 5 30.72 41.53 -1.52
C ARG A 5 29.21 41.48 -1.74
N SER A 6 28.85 41.27 -2.99
CA SER A 6 27.52 41.05 -3.52
C SER A 6 26.83 39.86 -2.85
N GLU A 7 25.69 40.08 -2.21
CA GLU A 7 24.75 39.01 -1.86
C GLU A 7 24.02 38.55 -3.12
N SER A 8 24.44 37.42 -3.67
CA SER A 8 23.67 36.70 -4.68
C SER A 8 22.47 36.06 -4.00
N ALA A 9 21.27 36.60 -4.27
CA ALA A 9 20.00 36.12 -3.74
C ALA A 9 19.81 34.62 -4.03
N ALA A 10 19.88 33.80 -2.98
CA ALA A 10 19.62 32.37 -3.06
C ALA A 10 18.13 32.12 -3.36
N LYS A 11 17.85 31.56 -4.54
CA LYS A 11 16.51 31.13 -4.96
C LYS A 11 15.94 30.12 -3.95
N PRO A 12 14.69 30.27 -3.46
CA PRO A 12 14.19 29.42 -2.40
C PRO A 12 14.15 27.95 -2.85
N ARG A 13 14.84 27.09 -2.09
CA ARG A 13 14.77 25.63 -2.26
C ARG A 13 13.32 25.22 -2.11
N ARG A 14 12.70 24.75 -3.19
CA ARG A 14 11.34 24.18 -3.19
C ARG A 14 11.20 23.24 -2.00
N ALA A 15 10.39 23.65 -1.02
CA ALA A 15 9.98 22.79 0.07
C ALA A 15 9.34 21.55 -0.56
N ARG A 16 10.01 20.40 -0.45
CA ARG A 16 9.39 19.13 -0.82
C ARG A 16 8.23 18.96 0.15
N ASN A 17 7.00 19.03 -0.35
CA ASN A 17 5.81 18.71 0.43
C ASN A 17 5.96 17.27 0.94
N LEU A 18 6.40 17.11 2.19
CA LEU A 18 6.60 15.84 2.89
C LEU A 18 5.27 15.25 3.42
N SER A 19 4.14 15.86 3.09
CA SER A 19 2.87 15.60 3.77
C SER A 19 2.13 14.34 3.32
N VAL A 20 2.67 13.60 2.35
CA VAL A 20 2.15 12.27 1.99
C VAL A 20 3.31 11.28 2.13
N PRO A 21 3.24 10.32 3.08
CA PRO A 21 4.28 9.30 3.14
C PRO A 21 4.35 8.62 1.78
N ALA A 22 5.57 8.43 1.26
CA ALA A 22 5.79 7.83 -0.06
C ALA A 22 5.07 6.48 -0.24
N ARG A 23 4.76 5.80 0.87
CA ARG A 23 3.95 4.57 0.94
C ARG A 23 2.51 4.69 0.43
N TYR A 24 1.91 5.88 0.40
CA TYR A 24 0.55 6.07 -0.14
C TYR A 24 0.53 6.30 -1.66
N LYS A 25 1.71 6.49 -2.27
CA LYS A 25 1.89 6.44 -3.73
C LYS A 25 2.24 5.01 -4.14
N ASN A 26 1.38 4.04 -3.84
CA ASN A 26 1.51 2.73 -4.47
C ASN A 26 1.02 2.87 -5.92
N PRO A 27 1.90 2.75 -6.93
CA PRO A 27 1.50 2.82 -8.33
C PRO A 27 0.61 1.63 -8.75
N ASP A 28 0.57 0.56 -7.93
CA ASP A 28 -0.18 -0.68 -8.16
C ASP A 28 -1.71 -0.52 -8.03
N LEU A 29 -2.19 0.65 -7.60
CA LEU A 29 -3.62 0.98 -7.63
C LEU A 29 -4.12 1.31 -9.04
N LYS A 30 -3.22 1.45 -10.02
CA LYS A 30 -3.58 1.65 -11.43
C LYS A 30 -3.40 0.34 -12.17
N THR A 31 -4.52 -0.37 -12.33
CA THR A 31 -4.65 -1.66 -13.03
C THR A 31 -4.46 -2.89 -12.14
N SER A 32 -5.36 -3.10 -11.17
CA SER A 32 -5.74 -4.48 -10.85
C SER A 32 -6.89 -4.85 -11.78
N ASN A 33 -6.66 -5.78 -12.70
CA ASN A 33 -7.75 -6.69 -13.06
C ASN A 33 -8.28 -7.22 -11.72
N GLY A 34 -9.57 -7.02 -11.45
CA GLY A 34 -10.12 -6.93 -10.09
C GLY A 34 -9.66 -8.01 -9.10
N LEU A 35 -9.71 -7.67 -7.80
CA LEU A 35 -9.24 -8.51 -6.68
C LEU A 35 -9.83 -9.93 -6.66
N LEU A 36 -11.01 -10.10 -7.26
CA LEU A 36 -11.71 -11.38 -7.34
C LEU A 36 -11.65 -11.90 -8.78
N PRO A 37 -11.56 -13.23 -8.97
CA PRO A 37 -11.62 -13.81 -10.29
C PRO A 37 -12.95 -13.49 -10.98
N ALA A 38 -12.92 -13.09 -12.25
CA ALA A 38 -14.13 -12.78 -13.03
C ALA A 38 -15.03 -14.01 -13.24
N SER A 39 -14.44 -15.20 -13.23
CA SER A 39 -15.14 -16.49 -13.20
C SER A 39 -14.24 -17.47 -12.46
N ALA A 40 -14.67 -17.93 -11.30
CA ALA A 40 -13.94 -18.93 -10.52
C ALA A 40 -14.27 -20.32 -11.05
N SER A 41 -13.25 -21.17 -11.20
CA SER A 41 -13.44 -22.56 -11.56
C SER A 41 -13.90 -23.42 -10.37
N GLY A 42 -13.70 -22.94 -9.15
CA GLY A 42 -14.08 -23.62 -7.91
C GLY A 42 -14.32 -22.65 -6.75
N PRO A 43 -14.21 -23.12 -5.50
CA PRO A 43 -14.34 -22.24 -4.33
C PRO A 43 -13.23 -21.20 -4.31
N VAL A 44 -13.61 -19.95 -4.06
CA VAL A 44 -12.67 -18.84 -3.87
C VAL A 44 -12.28 -18.79 -2.40
N THR A 45 -10.99 -18.85 -2.12
CA THR A 45 -10.44 -18.74 -0.77
C THR A 45 -9.66 -17.45 -0.63
N ILE A 46 -9.90 -16.71 0.45
CA ILE A 46 -9.15 -15.49 0.77
C ILE A 46 -8.31 -15.78 2.01
N VAL A 47 -6.99 -15.68 1.87
CA VAL A 47 -6.05 -15.85 2.97
C VAL A 47 -5.57 -14.48 3.41
N VAL A 48 -5.77 -14.15 4.68
CA VAL A 48 -5.33 -12.90 5.29
C VAL A 48 -4.21 -13.18 6.27
N SER A 49 -3.05 -12.57 6.01
CA SER A 49 -1.83 -12.66 6.81
C SER A 49 -1.66 -11.36 7.60
N THR A 50 -2.01 -11.38 8.89
CA THR A 50 -1.95 -10.19 9.77
C THR A 50 -0.50 -9.81 10.14
N ASP A 51 0.40 -10.80 10.21
CA ASP A 51 1.84 -10.64 10.41
C ASP A 51 2.51 -9.88 9.24
N ARG A 52 2.07 -10.16 8.01
CA ARG A 52 2.58 -9.55 6.77
C ARG A 52 1.76 -8.35 6.31
N GLN A 53 0.60 -8.10 6.91
CA GLN A 53 -0.39 -7.13 6.43
C GLN A 53 -0.71 -7.34 4.95
N HIS A 54 -0.96 -8.60 4.58
CA HIS A 54 -1.15 -9.02 3.20
C HIS A 54 -2.37 -9.93 3.04
N LEU A 55 -3.04 -9.81 1.90
CA LEU A 55 -4.18 -10.62 1.51
C LEU A 55 -3.86 -11.29 0.17
N THR A 56 -4.20 -12.57 0.04
CA THR A 56 -4.09 -13.32 -1.21
C THR A 56 -5.41 -14.04 -1.49
N VAL A 57 -5.90 -13.89 -2.72
CA VAL A 57 -7.09 -14.55 -3.23
C VAL A 57 -6.67 -15.76 -4.04
N TYR A 58 -7.32 -16.89 -3.80
CA TYR A 58 -7.08 -18.16 -4.47
C TYR A 58 -8.36 -18.66 -5.15
N ASP A 59 -8.23 -19.20 -6.36
CA ASP A 59 -9.24 -20.03 -7.04
C ASP A 59 -8.77 -21.49 -6.97
N GLY A 60 -9.36 -22.27 -6.06
CA GLY A 60 -8.78 -23.56 -5.65
C GLY A 60 -7.39 -23.37 -5.03
N ASP A 61 -6.38 -24.03 -5.59
CA ASP A 61 -4.97 -23.94 -5.13
C ASP A 61 -4.16 -22.83 -5.83
N ARG A 62 -4.79 -22.06 -6.73
CA ARG A 62 -4.08 -21.07 -7.56
C ARG A 62 -4.25 -19.66 -7.02
N PRO A 63 -3.17 -18.94 -6.65
CA PRO A 63 -3.27 -17.52 -6.30
C PRO A 63 -3.63 -16.72 -7.55
N VAL A 64 -4.70 -15.94 -7.49
CA VAL A 64 -5.22 -15.14 -8.61
C VAL A 64 -5.03 -13.64 -8.42
N SER A 65 -4.89 -13.18 -7.17
CA SER A 65 -4.66 -11.77 -6.85
C SER A 65 -4.11 -11.63 -5.44
N ASP A 66 -3.41 -10.54 -5.19
CA ASP A 66 -2.88 -10.19 -3.89
C ASP A 66 -2.90 -8.68 -3.67
N THR A 67 -2.95 -8.28 -2.40
CA THR A 67 -2.93 -6.88 -2.02
C THR A 67 -2.50 -6.69 -0.58
N VAL A 68 -2.09 -5.46 -0.25
CA VAL A 68 -1.86 -5.06 1.15
C VAL A 68 -3.19 -4.81 1.84
N VAL A 69 -3.27 -5.17 3.13
CA VAL A 69 -4.46 -4.96 3.96
C VAL A 69 -4.08 -4.20 5.22
N SER A 70 -5.05 -3.53 5.83
CA SER A 70 -4.93 -3.02 7.19
C SER A 70 -5.80 -3.86 8.11
N THR A 71 -5.22 -4.40 9.18
CA THR A 71 -5.96 -5.18 10.18
C THR A 71 -6.27 -4.37 11.45
N GLY A 72 -6.89 -5.03 12.43
CA GLY A 72 -7.17 -4.47 13.75
C GLY A 72 -5.90 -4.03 14.49
N ARG A 73 -6.07 -3.15 15.48
CA ARG A 73 -5.00 -2.62 16.32
C ARG A 73 -4.62 -3.63 17.41
N ALA A 74 -3.52 -3.39 18.11
CA ALA A 74 -3.05 -4.30 19.17
C ALA A 74 -4.07 -4.45 20.33
N ASP A 75 -4.79 -3.39 20.67
CA ASP A 75 -5.85 -3.37 21.68
C ASP A 75 -7.19 -3.94 21.18
N HIS A 76 -7.33 -4.13 19.86
CA HIS A 76 -8.52 -4.66 19.19
C HIS A 76 -8.10 -5.51 17.96
N PRO A 77 -7.47 -6.68 18.19
CA PRO A 77 -6.89 -7.46 17.10
C PRO A 77 -7.97 -8.07 16.21
N THR A 78 -7.66 -8.25 14.93
CA THR A 78 -8.52 -9.05 14.05
C THR A 78 -8.50 -10.50 14.52
N PRO A 79 -9.66 -11.12 14.80
CA PRO A 79 -9.72 -12.51 15.24
C PRO A 79 -9.27 -13.46 14.12
N TYR A 80 -8.60 -14.54 14.49
CA TYR A 80 -8.22 -15.61 13.58
C TYR A 80 -9.34 -16.64 13.46
N GLY A 81 -9.55 -17.17 12.25
CA GLY A 81 -10.57 -18.19 12.00
C GLY A 81 -10.91 -18.32 10.52
N VAL A 82 -11.84 -19.22 10.23
CA VAL A 82 -12.47 -19.35 8.91
C VAL A 82 -13.77 -18.55 8.93
N PHE A 83 -13.95 -17.68 7.95
CA PHE A 83 -15.11 -16.82 7.77
C PHE A 83 -15.68 -17.01 6.35
N SER A 84 -16.99 -16.80 6.18
CA SER A 84 -17.72 -16.96 4.92
C SER A 84 -18.63 -15.77 4.64
#